data_AF-A0A1Z5JDM6-F1
#
_entry.id   AF-A0A1Z5JDM6-F1
#
_cell.length_a   1.000
_cell.length_b   1.000
_cell.length_c   1.000
_cell.angle_alpha   90.00
_cell.angle_beta   90.00
_cell.angle_gamma   90.00
#
_symmetry.space_group_name_H-M   'P 1'
#
loop_
_entity.id
_entity.type
_entity.pdbx_description
1 polymer ?
#
loop_
_entity_poly.entity_id
_entity_poly.type
_entity_poly.pdbx_seq_one_letter_code
_entity_poly.pdbx_strand_id
1 'polypeptide(L)'
;MSTATIPSTQTCAVCQQVATQRCSRCKQAWYCSTEHQKQDWKKHKQSVCDDAYQADQYTLHKQEFDRIIQRYKLNTEEKSSAIAEFLTAGEEGSVSAAQFAEKFGTTPEEAVVFLEWIQVGVKFKQQAIDVANKSGFAAAKR
;
A
#
# COMPACT_ATOMS: atom_id res chain seq x y z
N MET A 1 -12.91 -10.02 33.87
CA MET A 1 -11.88 -10.23 32.84
C MET A 1 -12.55 -10.78 31.59
N SER A 2 -12.96 -9.93 30.65
CA SER A 2 -13.32 -10.39 29.28
C SER A 2 -13.07 -9.24 28.30
N THR A 3 -11.88 -9.34 27.71
CA THR A 3 -11.27 -8.62 26.60
C THR A 3 -12.21 -7.81 25.69
N ALA A 4 -11.99 -6.50 25.65
CA ALA A 4 -12.42 -5.63 24.56
C ALA A 4 -11.71 -6.07 23.27
N THR A 5 -12.46 -6.69 22.36
CA THR A 5 -11.98 -7.01 21.02
C THR A 5 -11.94 -5.72 20.21
N ILE A 6 -10.74 -5.26 19.90
CA ILE A 6 -10.51 -4.21 18.90
C ILE A 6 -11.09 -4.73 17.58
N PRO A 7 -12.00 -4.00 16.90
CA PRO A 7 -12.55 -4.49 15.64
C PRO A 7 -11.44 -4.49 14.58
N SER A 8 -10.92 -5.67 14.28
CA SER A 8 -10.23 -5.92 13.02
C SER A 8 -11.25 -5.67 11.91
N THR A 9 -11.09 -4.58 11.17
CA THR A 9 -11.98 -4.15 10.08
C THR A 9 -12.02 -5.10 8.88
N GLN A 10 -11.23 -6.18 8.92
CA GLN A 10 -11.02 -7.09 7.81
C GLN A 10 -11.93 -8.31 7.93
N THR A 11 -12.72 -8.55 6.89
CA THR A 11 -13.71 -9.63 6.83
C THR A 11 -13.24 -10.79 5.96
N CYS A 12 -13.68 -12.00 6.28
CA CYS A 12 -13.37 -13.19 5.52
C CYS A 12 -14.05 -13.15 4.15
N ALA A 13 -13.30 -13.40 3.07
CA ALA A 13 -13.81 -13.41 1.70
C ALA A 13 -14.89 -14.49 1.43
N VAL A 14 -15.04 -15.48 2.31
CA VAL A 14 -16.01 -16.58 2.16
C VAL A 14 -17.25 -16.35 3.02
N CYS A 15 -17.08 -16.18 4.34
CA CYS A 15 -18.19 -16.13 5.29
C CYS A 15 -18.47 -14.73 5.87
N GLN A 16 -17.69 -13.72 5.47
CA GLN A 16 -17.80 -12.31 5.89
C GLN A 16 -17.64 -12.06 7.41
N GLN A 17 -17.30 -13.09 8.19
CA GLN A 17 -16.93 -12.95 9.60
C GLN A 17 -15.55 -12.31 9.75
N VAL A 18 -15.22 -11.86 10.97
CA VAL A 18 -13.91 -11.28 11.28
C VAL A 18 -12.79 -12.23 10.86
N ALA A 19 -11.87 -11.71 10.05
CA ALA A 19 -10.71 -12.45 9.59
C ALA A 19 -9.48 -12.14 10.45
N THR A 20 -8.66 -13.16 10.66
CA THR A 20 -7.40 -13.07 11.42
C THR A 20 -6.18 -13.37 10.57
N GLN A 21 -6.39 -13.94 9.38
CA GLN A 21 -5.33 -14.38 8.47
C GLN A 21 -5.54 -13.75 7.10
N ARG A 22 -4.45 -13.57 6.36
CA ARG A 22 -4.50 -13.08 4.97
C ARG A 22 -3.64 -13.96 4.08
N CYS A 23 -3.90 -13.92 2.78
CA CYS A 23 -3.10 -14.64 1.80
C CYS A 23 -1.61 -14.30 1.97
N SER A 24 -0.76 -15.31 2.21
CA SER A 24 0.67 -15.11 2.46
C SER A 24 1.42 -14.56 1.23
N ARG A 25 0.92 -14.86 0.02
CA ARG A 25 1.52 -14.46 -1.24
C ARG A 25 1.19 -13.01 -1.60
N CYS A 26 -0.08 -12.68 -1.83
CA CYS A 26 -0.47 -11.34 -2.29
C CYS A 26 -0.89 -10.39 -1.15
N LYS A 27 -1.24 -10.91 0.03
CA LYS A 27 -1.73 -10.13 1.20
C LYS A 27 -3.00 -9.31 0.95
N GLN A 28 -3.68 -9.50 -0.19
CA GLN A 28 -4.87 -8.74 -0.58
C GLN A 28 -6.21 -9.33 -0.08
N ALA A 29 -6.28 -10.65 0.15
CA ALA A 29 -7.49 -11.32 0.65
C ALA A 29 -7.34 -11.78 2.09
N TRP A 30 -8.43 -11.69 2.86
CA TRP A 30 -8.51 -12.04 4.27
C TRP A 30 -9.43 -13.24 4.52
N TYR A 31 -9.06 -14.07 5.48
CA TYR A 31 -9.75 -15.31 5.83
C TYR A 31 -9.76 -15.51 7.35
N CYS A 32 -10.85 -16.05 7.88
CA CYS A 32 -10.90 -16.47 9.29
C CYS A 32 -10.16 -17.80 9.52
N SER A 33 -9.99 -18.63 8.49
CA SER A 33 -9.33 -19.93 8.55
C SER A 33 -8.63 -20.29 7.24
N THR A 34 -7.70 -21.24 7.31
CA THR A 34 -7.04 -21.84 6.14
C THR A 34 -8.02 -22.61 5.26
N GLU A 35 -9.12 -23.11 5.83
CA GLU A 35 -10.16 -23.82 5.07
C GLU A 35 -10.89 -22.87 4.11
N HIS A 36 -11.30 -21.69 4.59
CA HIS A 36 -11.89 -20.67 3.73
C HIS A 36 -10.91 -20.13 2.69
N GLN A 37 -9.62 -20.04 3.02
CA GLN A 37 -8.60 -19.72 2.03
C GLN A 37 -8.54 -20.77 0.91
N LYS A 38 -8.57 -22.07 1.24
CA LYS A 38 -8.56 -23.16 0.24
C LYS A 38 -9.83 -23.17 -0.59
N GLN A 39 -10.98 -22.92 0.02
CA GLN A 39 -12.27 -22.84 -0.66
C GLN A 39 -12.29 -21.71 -1.71
N ASP A 40 -11.72 -20.55 -1.36
CA ASP A 40 -11.63 -19.40 -2.27
C ASP A 40 -10.47 -19.51 -3.27
N TRP A 41 -9.46 -20.36 -2.99
CA TRP A 41 -8.18 -20.40 -3.71
C TRP A 41 -8.31 -20.47 -5.22
N LYS A 42 -9.23 -21.29 -5.75
CA LYS A 42 -9.41 -21.42 -7.20
C LYS A 42 -9.80 -20.10 -7.88
N LYS A 43 -10.67 -19.33 -7.23
CA LYS A 43 -11.08 -18.00 -7.71
C LYS A 43 -9.99 -16.98 -7.44
N HIS A 44 -9.56 -16.88 -6.19
CA HIS A 44 -8.54 -15.94 -5.73
C HIS A 44 -7.24 -16.03 -6.54
N LYS A 45 -6.76 -17.24 -6.83
CA LYS A 45 -5.53 -17.46 -7.61
C LYS A 45 -5.61 -16.82 -8.98
N GLN A 46 -6.74 -16.93 -9.66
CA GLN A 46 -6.89 -16.48 -11.04
C GLN A 46 -7.16 -14.97 -11.13
N SER A 47 -7.89 -14.41 -10.15
CA SER A 47 -8.34 -13.02 -10.23
C SER A 47 -7.50 -12.04 -9.42
N VAL A 48 -6.71 -12.51 -8.44
CA VAL A 48 -5.96 -11.63 -7.54
C VAL A 48 -4.55 -12.14 -7.32
N CYS A 49 -4.34 -13.42 -7.01
CA CYS A 49 -3.04 -13.95 -6.60
C CYS A 49 -2.15 -14.43 -7.77
N ASP A 50 -2.50 -14.04 -8.99
CA ASP A 50 -1.70 -14.29 -10.18
C ASP A 50 -0.58 -13.25 -10.31
N ASP A 51 0.64 -13.67 -10.62
CA ASP A 51 1.78 -12.75 -10.68
C ASP A 51 1.63 -11.74 -11.84
N ALA A 52 1.00 -12.13 -12.95
CA ALA A 52 0.70 -11.21 -14.05
C ALA A 52 -0.34 -10.18 -13.60
N TYR A 53 -1.36 -10.59 -12.85
CA TYR A 53 -2.32 -9.64 -12.26
C TYR A 53 -1.62 -8.64 -11.33
N GLN A 54 -0.71 -9.10 -10.46
CA GLN A 54 0.04 -8.19 -9.59
C GLN A 54 0.94 -7.23 -10.37
N ALA A 55 1.60 -7.69 -11.44
CA ALA A 55 2.42 -6.87 -12.31
C ALA A 55 1.59 -5.85 -13.13
N ASP A 56 0.42 -6.26 -13.62
CA ASP A 56 -0.51 -5.38 -14.33
C ASP A 56 -1.06 -4.29 -13.43
N GLN A 57 -1.43 -4.63 -12.19
CA GLN A 57 -1.87 -3.64 -11.19
C GLN A 57 -0.77 -2.60 -10.93
N TYR A 58 0.49 -3.01 -10.80
CA TYR A 58 1.61 -2.06 -10.66
C TYR A 58 1.74 -1.15 -11.89
N THR A 59 1.64 -1.72 -13.09
CA THR A 59 1.77 -0.97 -14.35
C THR A 59 0.68 0.07 -14.50
N LEU A 60 -0.57 -0.29 -14.20
CA LEU A 60 -1.72 0.62 -14.25
C LEU A 60 -1.60 1.76 -13.22
N HIS A 61 -1.23 1.45 -11.97
CA HIS A 61 -1.01 2.48 -10.95
C HIS A 61 0.15 3.42 -11.33
N LYS A 62 1.21 2.90 -11.97
CA LYS A 62 2.30 3.73 -12.50
C LYS A 62 1.80 4.69 -13.57
N GLN A 63 1.04 4.17 -14.54
CA GLN A 63 0.50 4.98 -15.63
C GLN A 63 -0.40 6.09 -15.10
N GLU A 64 -1.24 5.78 -14.12
CA GLU A 64 -2.12 6.78 -13.49
C GLU A 64 -1.32 7.81 -12.70
N PHE A 65 -0.30 7.39 -11.94
CA PHE A 65 0.62 8.30 -11.27
C PHE A 65 1.32 9.25 -12.25
N ASP A 66 1.88 8.71 -13.34
CA ASP A 66 2.56 9.50 -14.37
C ASP A 66 1.56 10.47 -15.06
N ARG A 67 0.31 10.04 -15.29
CA ARG A 67 -0.77 10.90 -15.80
C ARG A 67 -1.05 12.08 -14.87
N ILE A 68 -1.18 11.83 -13.57
CA ILE A 68 -1.44 12.86 -12.55
C ILE A 68 -0.29 13.86 -12.50
N ILE A 69 0.97 13.38 -12.51
CA ILE A 69 2.14 14.26 -12.58
C ILE A 69 2.05 15.21 -13.77
N GLN A 70 1.77 14.68 -14.97
CA GLN A 70 1.74 15.49 -16.18
C GLN A 70 0.56 16.47 -16.19
N ARG A 71 -0.64 16.00 -15.80
CA ARG A 71 -1.87 16.81 -15.77
C ARG A 71 -1.74 18.03 -14.86
N TYR A 72 -1.19 17.83 -13.67
CA TYR A 72 -1.07 18.88 -12.66
C TYR A 72 0.35 19.48 -12.59
N LYS A 73 1.27 19.05 -13.46
CA LYS A 73 2.68 19.46 -13.49
C LYS A 73 3.38 19.34 -12.14
N LEU A 74 3.12 18.25 -11.42
CA LEU A 74 3.63 18.05 -10.04
C LEU A 74 5.15 17.86 -9.95
N ASN A 75 5.83 17.73 -11.10
CA ASN A 75 7.26 17.57 -11.23
C ASN A 75 8.03 18.89 -11.47
N THR A 76 7.37 20.05 -11.40
CA THR A 76 8.10 21.34 -11.40
C THR A 76 8.88 21.49 -10.10
N GLU A 77 9.96 22.26 -10.11
CA GLU A 77 10.78 22.52 -8.92
C GLU A 77 9.94 23.06 -7.76
N GLU A 78 9.11 24.06 -8.03
CA GLU A 78 8.24 24.70 -7.05
C GLU A 78 7.22 23.73 -6.44
N LYS A 79 6.56 22.91 -7.26
CA LYS A 79 5.59 21.91 -6.76
C LYS A 79 6.27 20.74 -6.07
N SER A 80 7.44 20.32 -6.53
CA SER A 80 8.21 19.23 -5.91
C SER A 80 8.63 19.61 -4.49
N SER A 81 9.10 20.84 -4.28
CA SER A 81 9.42 21.36 -2.95
C SER A 81 8.18 21.46 -2.06
N ALA A 82 7.08 21.99 -2.57
CA ALA A 82 5.82 22.07 -1.82
C ALA A 82 5.26 20.69 -1.44
N ILE A 83 5.42 19.68 -2.31
CA ILE A 83 5.05 18.28 -2.00
C ILE A 83 5.94 17.74 -0.90
N ALA A 84 7.26 17.95 -0.97
CA ALA A 84 8.19 17.49 0.05
C ALA A 84 7.84 18.08 1.42
N GLU A 85 7.64 19.40 1.49
CA GLU A 85 7.21 20.10 2.71
C GLU A 85 5.90 19.51 3.23
N PHE A 86 4.89 19.37 2.37
CA PHE A 86 3.60 18.80 2.74
C PHE A 86 3.70 17.37 3.32
N LEU A 87 4.53 16.52 2.72
CA LEU A 87 4.76 15.16 3.21
C LEU A 87 5.55 15.12 4.53
N THR A 88 6.39 16.11 4.79
CA THR A 88 7.18 16.22 6.03
C THR A 88 6.46 16.94 7.17
N ALA A 89 5.43 17.73 6.88
CA ALA A 89 4.73 18.58 7.86
C ALA A 89 3.65 17.85 8.68
N GLY A 90 3.32 16.60 8.38
CA GLY A 90 2.29 15.86 9.10
C GLY A 90 2.74 15.43 10.51
N GLU A 91 2.16 16.02 11.55
CA GLU A 91 2.17 15.42 12.90
C GLU A 91 1.41 14.08 12.84
N GLU A 92 2.01 13.02 13.40
CA GLU A 92 1.51 11.63 13.39
C GLU A 92 1.44 10.91 12.04
N GLY A 93 2.28 11.28 11.06
CA GLY A 93 2.62 10.37 9.94
C GLY A 93 1.45 9.97 9.00
N SER A 94 0.31 10.67 9.09
CA SER A 94 -0.85 10.47 8.23
C SER A 94 -1.04 11.69 7.34
N VAL A 95 -0.84 11.51 6.04
CA VAL A 95 -1.06 12.56 5.04
C VAL A 95 -2.48 12.44 4.49
N SER A 96 -3.28 13.50 4.60
CA SER A 96 -4.67 13.48 4.10
C SER A 96 -4.74 13.71 2.60
N ALA A 97 -5.34 12.76 1.87
CA ALA A 97 -5.61 12.91 0.43
C ALA A 97 -6.51 14.11 0.11
N ALA A 98 -7.46 14.46 1.00
CA ALA A 98 -8.32 15.62 0.81
C ALA A 98 -7.52 16.93 0.86
N GLN A 99 -6.58 17.04 1.80
CA GLN A 99 -5.70 18.22 1.92
C GLN A 99 -4.74 18.32 0.73
N PHE A 100 -4.24 17.18 0.25
CA PHE A 100 -3.42 17.14 -0.96
C PHE A 100 -4.21 17.61 -2.18
N ALA A 101 -5.43 17.11 -2.36
CA ALA A 101 -6.33 17.48 -3.44
C ALA A 101 -6.60 18.99 -3.46
N GLU A 102 -6.95 19.56 -2.31
CA GLU A 102 -7.17 21.01 -2.16
C GLU A 102 -5.89 21.81 -2.49
N LYS A 103 -4.74 21.39 -1.97
CA LYS A 103 -3.46 22.13 -2.13
C LYS A 103 -2.91 22.09 -3.55
N PHE A 104 -3.05 20.96 -4.25
CA PHE A 104 -2.45 20.74 -5.56
C PHE A 104 -3.46 20.77 -6.72
N GLY A 105 -4.74 20.98 -6.40
CA GLY A 105 -5.84 21.08 -7.36
C GLY A 105 -6.22 19.76 -8.02
N THR A 106 -5.88 18.63 -7.39
CA THR A 106 -6.30 17.30 -7.87
C THR A 106 -7.67 16.94 -7.34
N THR A 107 -8.25 15.85 -7.84
CA THR A 107 -9.40 15.22 -7.15
C THR A 107 -8.92 14.44 -5.91
N PRO A 108 -9.78 14.19 -4.91
CA PRO A 108 -9.45 13.32 -3.77
C PRO A 108 -9.02 11.91 -4.21
N GLU A 109 -9.65 11.36 -5.25
CA GLU A 109 -9.33 10.05 -5.79
C GLU A 109 -7.94 10.02 -6.43
N GLU A 110 -7.60 11.03 -7.23
CA GLU A 110 -6.24 11.17 -7.80
C GLU A 110 -5.18 11.41 -6.71
N ALA A 111 -5.53 12.15 -5.65
CA ALA A 111 -4.63 12.36 -4.52
C ALA A 111 -4.32 11.05 -3.78
N VAL A 112 -5.31 10.17 -3.61
CA VAL A 112 -5.10 8.82 -3.04
C VAL A 112 -4.10 8.05 -3.89
N VAL A 113 -4.33 7.95 -5.20
CA VAL A 113 -3.42 7.21 -6.11
C VAL A 113 -2.01 7.79 -6.06
N PHE A 114 -1.88 9.12 -6.06
CA PHE A 114 -0.59 9.80 -6.02
C PHE A 114 0.18 9.52 -4.72
N LEU A 115 -0.49 9.66 -3.57
CA LEU A 115 0.12 9.44 -2.26
C LEU A 115 0.44 7.96 -2.03
N GLU A 116 -0.43 7.04 -2.47
CA GLU A 116 -0.19 5.60 -2.40
C GLU A 116 1.07 5.21 -3.16
N TRP A 117 1.26 5.73 -4.38
CA TRP A 117 2.46 5.44 -5.18
C TRP A 117 3.75 5.92 -4.49
N ILE A 118 3.72 7.11 -3.89
CA ILE A 118 4.86 7.63 -3.10
C ILE A 118 5.14 6.73 -1.90
N GLN A 119 4.11 6.35 -1.13
CA GLN A 119 4.26 5.47 0.02
C GLN A 119 4.77 4.07 -0.36
N VAL A 120 4.31 3.52 -1.48
CA VAL A 120 4.80 2.25 -2.02
C VAL A 120 6.30 2.37 -2.33
N GLY A 121 6.72 3.43 -3.03
CA GLY A 121 8.13 3.69 -3.30
C GLY A 121 9.01 3.81 -2.04
N VAL A 122 8.52 4.52 -1.02
CA VAL A 122 9.21 4.65 0.28
C VAL A 122 9.32 3.30 1.01
N LYS A 123 8.25 2.49 1.03
CA LYS A 123 8.27 1.15 1.64
C LYS A 123 9.25 0.20 0.94
N PHE A 124 9.32 0.24 -0.40
CA PHE A 124 10.30 -0.54 -1.16
C PHE A 124 11.74 -0.14 -0.81
N LYS A 125 12.04 1.17 -0.74
CA LYS A 125 13.36 1.66 -0.29
C LYS A 125 13.68 1.21 1.13
N GLN A 126 12.73 1.31 2.07
CA GLN A 126 12.93 0.87 3.46
C GLN A 126 13.23 -0.62 3.53
N GLN A 127 12.47 -1.47 2.82
CA GLN A 127 12.69 -2.91 2.79
C GLN A 127 14.06 -3.29 2.19
N ALA A 128 14.50 -2.62 1.13
CA ALA A 128 15.81 -2.84 0.55
C ALA A 128 16.95 -2.48 1.52
N ILE A 129 16.82 -1.36 2.22
CA ILE A 129 17.76 -0.92 3.27
C ILE A 129 17.78 -1.92 4.44
N ASP A 130 16.61 -2.37 4.91
CA ASP A 130 16.50 -3.35 6.01
C ASP A 130 17.13 -4.70 5.64
N VAL A 131 16.96 -5.16 4.40
CA VAL A 131 17.62 -6.38 3.90
C VAL A 131 19.13 -6.17 3.85
N ALA A 132 19.62 -5.05 3.33
CA ALA A 132 21.06 -4.74 3.30
C ALA A 132 21.65 -4.70 4.72
N ASN A 133 20.97 -4.04 5.67
CA ASN A 133 21.40 -3.96 7.08
C ASN A 133 21.42 -5.32 7.78
N LYS A 134 20.40 -6.17 7.55
CA LYS A 134 20.37 -7.56 8.06
C LYS A 134 21.47 -8.41 7.46
N SER A 135 21.81 -8.19 6.19
CA SER A 135 22.89 -8.89 5.49
C SER A 135 24.28 -8.46 5.99
N GLY A 136 24.44 -7.19 6.38
CA GLY A 136 25.67 -6.64 6.94
C GLY A 136 26.00 -7.09 8.37
N PHE A 137 25.00 -7.51 9.16
CA PHE A 137 25.20 -8.00 10.54
C PHE A 137 25.63 -9.47 10.66
N ALA A 138 25.72 -10.21 9.54
CA ALA A 138 26.12 -11.62 9.54
C ALA A 138 27.64 -11.86 9.48
N ALA A 139 28.47 -10.81 9.41
CA ALA A 139 29.93 -10.94 9.18
C ALA A 139 30.83 -10.57 10.38
N ALA A 140 30.29 -10.36 11.59
CA ALA A 140 31.09 -9.98 12.76
C ALA A 140 30.79 -10.84 14.00
N LYS A 141 30.99 -12.16 13.89
CA LYS A 141 31.27 -13.05 15.04
C LYS A 141 32.19 -14.20 14.61
N ARG A 142 33.49 -13.96 14.62
CA ARG A 142 34.53 -14.94 14.97
C ARG A 142 35.66 -14.22 15.68
#